data_AF-A0A0R1VU32-F1
#
_entry.id   AF-A0A0R1VU32-F1
#
_cell.length_a   1.000
_cell.length_b   1.000
_cell.length_c   1.000
_cell.angle_alpha   90.00
_cell.angle_beta   90.00
_cell.angle_gamma   90.00
#
_symmetry.space_group_name_H-M   'P 1'
#
loop_
_entity.id
_entity.type
_entity.pdbx_description
1 polymer ?
#
loop_
_entity_poly.entity_id
_entity_poly.type
_entity_poly.pdbx_seq_one_letter_code
_entity_poly.pdbx_strand_id
1 'polypeptide(L)'
;MQTDLSKFFENIYTHLLSQISITDSENSEKFKNYLLWLDEYNQKINDDHTKGIIQGPISSKISAELFQLSLDKKILRLIDKLNLDINFTSYVDDYRFFSKRNSDLELIKHHLIKLFRQYELSFNDSKFQIYKGFEIQKQAHLDRYPVIKTLTKGHISQFSFEDYTALRETIINVLAESDIPTAKAILSMVKNQVKNKNVKFKDNKVVISLMLFLIKITYVKPILFMHIYKVISVAVSTAIPAVRHKIWSTLFAELDYIEDSFSDTDLEVWYFYALGKAGTSKETSKIFSAYKKKKKQTDLSVLVLTVLLKQHSKQIKELNYKLLVWQIVVQTQINTGQEFLNPNGGSLSQNFG
;
A
#
# COMPACT_ATOMS: atom_id res chain seq x y z
N MET A 1 -0.02 -24.79 -1.87
CA MET A 1 -0.05 -24.69 -3.35
C MET A 1 0.31 -23.26 -3.71
N GLN A 2 1.31 -23.08 -4.56
CA GLN A 2 1.72 -21.78 -5.08
C GLN A 2 1.54 -21.77 -6.60
N THR A 3 1.12 -20.64 -7.13
CA THR A 3 0.97 -20.40 -8.57
C THR A 3 1.04 -18.92 -8.84
N ASP A 4 1.42 -18.53 -10.06
CA ASP A 4 1.36 -17.17 -10.56
C ASP A 4 0.60 -17.10 -11.89
N LEU A 5 0.12 -15.92 -12.24
CA LEU A 5 -0.52 -15.66 -13.52
C LEU A 5 0.50 -15.31 -14.59
N SER A 6 0.38 -15.94 -15.75
CA SER A 6 1.22 -15.66 -16.90
C SER A 6 0.90 -14.29 -17.46
N LYS A 7 1.91 -13.41 -17.52
CA LYS A 7 1.83 -12.08 -18.17
C LYS A 7 0.61 -11.28 -17.72
N PHE A 8 0.38 -11.21 -16.40
CA PHE A 8 -0.86 -10.71 -15.82
C PHE A 8 -1.30 -9.36 -16.38
N PHE A 9 -0.45 -8.34 -16.33
CA PHE A 9 -0.77 -7.00 -16.85
C PHE A 9 -1.09 -7.00 -18.36
N GLU A 10 -0.38 -7.79 -19.17
CA GLU A 10 -0.60 -7.89 -20.62
C GLU A 10 -1.94 -8.58 -20.97
N ASN A 11 -2.48 -9.40 -20.07
CA ASN A 11 -3.69 -10.19 -20.31
C ASN A 11 -4.95 -9.57 -19.69
N ILE A 12 -4.84 -8.49 -18.92
CA ILE A 12 -6.02 -7.77 -18.42
C ILE A 12 -6.66 -6.99 -19.57
N TYR A 13 -7.91 -7.33 -19.90
CA TYR A 13 -8.72 -6.52 -20.79
C TYR A 13 -9.39 -5.38 -20.02
N THR A 14 -9.29 -4.16 -20.53
CA THR A 14 -9.75 -2.95 -19.83
C THR A 14 -11.27 -2.96 -19.58
N HIS A 15 -12.06 -3.52 -20.49
CA HIS A 15 -13.51 -3.64 -20.33
C HIS A 15 -13.92 -4.54 -19.16
N LEU A 16 -13.06 -5.46 -18.73
CA LEU A 16 -13.31 -6.30 -17.53
C LEU A 16 -13.29 -5.44 -16.25
N LEU A 17 -12.63 -4.28 -16.27
CA LEU A 17 -12.63 -3.35 -15.15
C LEU A 17 -14.05 -2.82 -14.88
N SER A 18 -14.83 -2.55 -15.92
CA SER A 18 -16.24 -2.13 -15.80
C SER A 18 -17.14 -3.19 -15.15
N GLN A 19 -16.71 -4.45 -15.13
CA GLN A 19 -17.44 -5.60 -14.60
C GLN A 19 -17.01 -5.98 -13.17
N ILE A 20 -16.09 -5.21 -12.56
CA ILE A 20 -15.59 -5.45 -11.21
C ILE A 20 -16.73 -5.39 -10.19
N SER A 21 -16.77 -6.41 -9.32
CA SER A 21 -17.65 -6.46 -8.15
C SER A 21 -16.89 -7.04 -6.97
N ILE A 22 -16.71 -6.22 -5.94
CA ILE A 22 -15.93 -6.49 -4.72
C ILE A 22 -16.86 -6.61 -3.50
N THR A 23 -17.93 -5.82 -3.43
CA THR A 23 -18.95 -5.86 -2.35
C THR A 23 -20.36 -5.81 -2.91
N ASP A 24 -21.35 -6.26 -2.13
CA ASP A 24 -22.74 -6.29 -2.57
C ASP A 24 -23.40 -4.89 -2.47
N SER A 25 -22.76 -3.95 -1.77
CA SER A 25 -23.15 -2.53 -1.63
C SER A 25 -22.64 -1.61 -2.76
N GLU A 26 -21.89 -2.13 -3.73
CA GLU A 26 -21.20 -1.37 -4.78
C GLU A 26 -22.07 -0.85 -5.93
N ASN A 27 -23.38 -1.04 -5.86
CA ASN A 27 -24.34 -0.53 -6.84
C ASN A 27 -24.48 0.99 -6.88
N SER A 28 -23.66 1.74 -6.15
CA SER A 28 -23.66 3.19 -6.27
C SER A 28 -23.22 3.60 -7.68
N GLU A 29 -24.01 4.48 -8.30
CA GLU A 29 -23.74 5.04 -9.63
C GLU A 29 -22.33 5.63 -9.73
N LYS A 30 -21.82 6.17 -8.63
CA LYS A 30 -20.45 6.67 -8.52
C LYS A 30 -19.46 5.56 -8.89
N PHE A 31 -19.40 4.45 -8.14
CA PHE A 31 -18.41 3.39 -8.33
C PHE A 31 -18.37 2.87 -9.78
N LYS A 32 -19.54 2.68 -10.40
CA LYS A 32 -19.64 2.29 -11.83
C LYS A 32 -18.97 3.29 -12.77
N ASN A 33 -19.27 4.59 -12.60
CA ASN A 33 -18.64 5.64 -13.39
C ASN A 33 -17.11 5.68 -13.25
N TYR A 34 -16.59 5.22 -12.10
CA TYR A 34 -15.15 5.11 -11.93
C TYR A 34 -14.51 3.94 -12.64
N LEU A 35 -15.15 2.79 -12.60
CA LEU A 35 -14.68 1.63 -13.35
C LEU A 35 -14.69 1.91 -14.85
N LEU A 36 -15.70 2.65 -15.34
CA LEU A 36 -15.73 3.15 -16.72
C LEU A 36 -14.60 4.15 -17.00
N TRP A 37 -14.35 5.08 -16.09
CA TRP A 37 -13.21 5.99 -16.23
C TRP A 37 -11.87 5.25 -16.26
N LEU A 38 -11.69 4.20 -15.44
CA LEU A 38 -10.48 3.38 -15.45
C LEU A 38 -10.28 2.65 -16.77
N ASP A 39 -11.35 2.09 -17.30
CA ASP A 39 -11.35 1.45 -18.61
C ASP A 39 -10.85 2.44 -19.68
N GLU A 40 -11.54 3.58 -19.83
CA GLU A 40 -11.14 4.61 -20.79
C GLU A 40 -9.72 5.15 -20.56
N TYR A 41 -9.33 5.33 -19.29
CA TYR A 41 -8.03 5.88 -18.95
C TYR A 41 -6.91 4.91 -19.30
N ASN A 42 -7.05 3.62 -18.96
CA ASN A 42 -6.05 2.62 -19.30
C ASN A 42 -5.93 2.44 -20.82
N GLN A 43 -7.04 2.54 -21.57
CA GLN A 43 -7.00 2.57 -23.04
C GLN A 43 -6.16 3.76 -23.54
N LYS A 44 -6.47 4.98 -23.07
CA LYS A 44 -5.81 6.21 -23.55
C LYS A 44 -4.30 6.24 -23.28
N ILE A 45 -3.85 5.68 -22.15
CA ILE A 45 -2.40 5.61 -21.87
C ILE A 45 -1.73 4.49 -22.66
N ASN A 46 -2.48 3.53 -23.18
CA ASN A 46 -2.02 2.35 -23.91
C ASN A 46 -2.34 2.43 -25.41
N ASP A 47 -2.22 3.61 -26.01
CA ASP A 47 -2.50 3.86 -27.44
C ASP A 47 -3.87 3.33 -27.91
N ASP A 48 -4.90 3.53 -27.08
CA ASP A 48 -6.28 3.09 -27.28
C ASP A 48 -6.47 1.56 -27.41
N HIS A 49 -5.47 0.76 -27.00
CA HIS A 49 -5.61 -0.70 -26.92
C HIS A 49 -6.49 -1.11 -25.72
N THR A 50 -7.39 -2.06 -25.97
CA THR A 50 -8.29 -2.63 -24.95
C THR A 50 -7.75 -3.89 -24.29
N LYS A 51 -6.68 -4.48 -24.86
CA LYS A 51 -5.98 -5.64 -24.33
C LYS A 51 -4.67 -5.20 -23.69
N GLY A 52 -4.47 -5.62 -22.45
CA GLY A 52 -3.32 -5.28 -21.66
C GLY A 52 -3.46 -3.91 -21.02
N ILE A 53 -2.90 -3.78 -19.82
CA ILE A 53 -2.69 -2.51 -19.16
C ILE A 53 -1.18 -2.30 -18.97
N ILE A 54 -0.71 -1.06 -19.08
CA ILE A 54 0.72 -0.75 -18.99
C ILE A 54 1.24 -1.10 -17.58
N GLN A 55 2.36 -1.82 -17.51
CA GLN A 55 3.03 -2.07 -16.24
C GLN A 55 3.84 -0.84 -15.81
N GLY A 56 3.71 -0.46 -14.54
CA GLY A 56 4.44 0.69 -13.97
C GLY A 56 3.50 1.77 -13.46
N PRO A 57 2.64 2.37 -14.31
CA PRO A 57 1.70 3.40 -13.91
C PRO A 57 0.83 2.97 -12.73
N ILE A 58 0.69 3.87 -11.76
CA ILE A 58 -0.09 3.63 -10.55
C ILE A 58 -1.59 3.36 -10.86
N SER A 59 -2.14 3.99 -11.90
CA SER A 59 -3.49 3.72 -12.40
C SER A 59 -3.68 2.25 -12.78
N SER A 60 -2.69 1.67 -13.46
CA SER A 60 -2.72 0.28 -13.90
C SER A 60 -2.53 -0.68 -12.72
N LYS A 61 -1.69 -0.34 -11.74
CA LYS A 61 -1.60 -1.09 -10.47
C LYS A 61 -2.94 -1.13 -9.73
N ILE A 62 -3.61 0.01 -9.63
CA ILE A 62 -4.93 0.12 -9.01
C ILE A 62 -5.98 -0.68 -9.78
N SER A 63 -5.92 -0.62 -11.11
CA SER A 63 -6.84 -1.38 -11.98
C SER A 63 -6.67 -2.87 -11.78
N ALA A 64 -5.42 -3.35 -11.77
CA ALA A 64 -5.07 -4.73 -11.51
C ALA A 64 -5.54 -5.19 -10.12
N GLU A 65 -5.31 -4.37 -9.08
CA GLU A 65 -5.73 -4.68 -7.70
C GLU A 65 -7.25 -4.78 -7.57
N LEU A 66 -8.01 -3.82 -8.11
CA LEU A 66 -9.47 -3.86 -8.07
C LEU A 66 -10.02 -5.08 -8.81
N PHE A 67 -9.41 -5.42 -9.95
CA PHE A 67 -9.76 -6.59 -10.73
C PHE A 67 -9.50 -7.88 -9.94
N GLN A 68 -8.32 -7.97 -9.33
CA GLN A 68 -7.91 -9.10 -8.49
C GLN A 68 -8.79 -9.27 -7.26
N LEU A 69 -9.17 -8.19 -6.57
CA LEU A 69 -10.13 -8.26 -5.46
C LEU A 69 -11.48 -8.87 -5.89
N SER A 70 -11.92 -8.59 -7.12
CA SER A 70 -13.13 -9.21 -7.67
C SER A 70 -12.95 -10.70 -7.96
N LEU A 71 -11.78 -11.11 -8.44
CA LEU A 71 -11.43 -12.53 -8.62
C LEU A 71 -11.33 -13.26 -7.28
N ASP A 72 -10.71 -12.65 -6.28
CA ASP A 72 -10.54 -13.21 -4.94
C ASP A 72 -11.92 -13.47 -4.29
N LYS A 73 -12.89 -12.57 -4.48
CA LYS A 73 -14.29 -12.81 -4.06
C LYS A 73 -14.91 -14.04 -4.73
N LYS A 74 -14.64 -14.25 -6.03
CA LYS A 74 -15.13 -15.43 -6.77
C LYS A 74 -14.46 -16.71 -6.29
N ILE A 75 -13.17 -16.65 -5.95
CA ILE A 75 -12.42 -17.76 -5.35
C ILE A 75 -13.00 -18.12 -3.97
N LEU A 76 -13.25 -17.14 -3.11
CA LEU A 76 -13.88 -17.36 -1.80
C LEU A 76 -15.24 -18.07 -1.94
N ARG A 77 -16.12 -17.53 -2.80
CA ARG A 77 -17.44 -18.14 -3.07
C ARG A 77 -17.33 -19.58 -3.60
N LEU A 78 -16.30 -19.86 -4.39
CA LEU A 78 -16.05 -21.19 -4.93
C LEU A 78 -15.58 -22.16 -3.84
N ILE A 79 -14.68 -21.73 -2.95
CA ILE A 79 -14.24 -22.50 -1.78
C ILE A 79 -15.43 -22.85 -0.89
N ASP A 80 -16.27 -21.85 -0.57
CA ASP A 80 -17.48 -22.03 0.26
C ASP A 80 -18.46 -23.00 -0.39
N LYS A 81 -18.77 -22.80 -1.68
CA LYS A 81 -19.71 -23.63 -2.45
C LYS A 81 -19.26 -25.10 -2.52
N LEU A 82 -17.95 -25.35 -2.59
CA LEU A 82 -17.37 -26.68 -2.65
C LEU A 82 -17.06 -27.26 -1.25
N ASN A 83 -17.29 -26.50 -0.18
CA ASN A 83 -17.01 -26.87 1.20
C ASN A 83 -15.56 -27.34 1.41
N LEU A 84 -14.59 -26.59 0.86
CA LEU A 84 -13.16 -26.91 0.91
C LEU A 84 -12.50 -26.30 2.16
N ASP A 85 -11.59 -27.04 2.78
CA ASP A 85 -10.77 -26.53 3.90
C ASP A 85 -9.56 -25.80 3.31
N ILE A 86 -9.80 -24.61 2.75
CA ILE A 86 -8.79 -23.81 2.06
C ILE A 86 -8.83 -22.37 2.52
N ASN A 87 -7.65 -21.87 2.89
CA ASN A 87 -7.37 -20.44 2.99
C ASN A 87 -6.39 -20.04 1.90
N PHE A 88 -6.39 -18.76 1.49
CA PHE A 88 -5.44 -18.29 0.51
C PHE A 88 -5.01 -16.84 0.76
N THR A 89 -3.88 -16.48 0.17
CA THR A 89 -3.38 -15.11 0.06
C THR A 89 -3.00 -14.85 -1.39
N SER A 90 -3.26 -13.65 -1.87
CA SER A 90 -2.85 -13.19 -3.19
C SER A 90 -1.97 -11.95 -3.04
N TYR A 91 -0.98 -11.79 -3.93
CA TYR A 91 -0.16 -10.58 -4.04
C TYR A 91 0.14 -10.33 -5.51
N VAL A 92 -0.59 -9.39 -6.13
CA VAL A 92 -0.53 -9.18 -7.58
C VAL A 92 -0.80 -10.53 -8.29
N ASP A 93 0.05 -10.96 -9.22
CA ASP A 93 -0.13 -12.20 -9.96
C ASP A 93 0.16 -13.47 -9.15
N ASP A 94 0.77 -13.36 -7.97
CA ASP A 94 1.11 -14.50 -7.12
C ASP A 94 -0.04 -14.92 -6.21
N TYR A 95 -0.42 -16.20 -6.30
CA TYR A 95 -1.42 -16.84 -5.46
C TYR A 95 -0.81 -17.95 -4.59
N ARG A 96 -1.25 -18.00 -3.33
CA ARG A 96 -0.85 -19.04 -2.37
C ARG A 96 -2.06 -19.58 -1.64
N PHE A 97 -2.28 -20.88 -1.79
CA PHE A 97 -3.39 -21.61 -1.17
C PHE A 97 -2.87 -22.62 -0.14
N PHE A 98 -3.56 -22.70 0.99
CA PHE A 98 -3.22 -23.49 2.16
C PHE A 98 -4.38 -24.41 2.52
N SER A 99 -4.09 -25.70 2.69
CA SER A 99 -5.06 -26.70 3.13
C SER A 99 -4.35 -27.80 3.90
N LYS A 100 -5.10 -28.48 4.77
CA LYS A 100 -4.65 -29.74 5.39
C LYS A 100 -4.76 -30.94 4.44
N ARG A 101 -5.57 -30.82 3.37
CA ARG A 101 -5.88 -31.91 2.43
C ARG A 101 -5.34 -31.58 1.05
N ASN A 102 -4.49 -32.45 0.50
CA ASN A 102 -4.00 -32.28 -0.87
C ASN A 102 -5.15 -32.40 -1.90
N SER A 103 -6.14 -33.25 -1.63
CA SER A 103 -7.35 -33.38 -2.46
C SER A 103 -8.08 -32.05 -2.67
N ASP A 104 -8.16 -31.21 -1.64
CA ASP A 104 -8.83 -29.91 -1.73
C ASP A 104 -8.04 -28.96 -2.63
N LEU A 105 -6.70 -28.97 -2.53
CA LEU A 105 -5.81 -28.16 -3.36
C LEU A 105 -5.88 -28.57 -4.85
N GLU A 106 -5.92 -29.87 -5.14
CA GLU A 106 -6.08 -30.35 -6.51
C GLU A 106 -7.47 -30.03 -7.08
N LEU A 107 -8.51 -30.12 -6.23
CA LEU A 107 -9.86 -29.78 -6.65
C LEU A 107 -9.99 -28.27 -6.94
N ILE A 108 -9.53 -27.40 -6.03
CA ILE A 108 -9.60 -25.95 -6.27
C ILE A 108 -8.77 -25.56 -7.49
N LYS A 109 -7.60 -26.17 -7.71
CA LYS A 109 -6.75 -25.94 -8.90
C LYS A 109 -7.56 -26.06 -10.20
N HIS A 110 -8.30 -27.15 -10.37
CA HIS A 110 -9.12 -27.37 -11.56
C HIS A 110 -10.17 -26.28 -11.76
N HIS A 111 -10.80 -25.85 -10.68
CA HIS A 111 -11.79 -24.79 -10.74
C HIS A 111 -11.18 -23.40 -10.96
N LEU A 112 -9.99 -23.12 -10.43
CA LEU A 112 -9.24 -21.89 -10.67
C LEU A 112 -8.89 -21.76 -12.15
N ILE A 113 -8.33 -22.80 -12.78
CA ILE A 113 -8.00 -22.78 -14.21
C ILE A 113 -9.23 -22.41 -15.05
N LYS A 114 -10.39 -22.99 -14.72
CA LYS A 114 -11.66 -22.66 -15.40
C LYS A 114 -12.12 -21.23 -15.13
N LEU A 115 -12.04 -20.77 -13.88
CA LEU A 115 -12.44 -19.43 -13.48
C LEU A 115 -11.61 -18.36 -14.20
N PHE A 116 -10.28 -18.48 -14.16
CA PHE A 116 -9.37 -17.49 -14.73
C PHE A 116 -9.43 -17.45 -16.25
N ARG A 117 -9.69 -18.59 -16.91
CA ARG A 117 -9.91 -18.64 -18.35
C ARG A 117 -11.11 -17.81 -18.82
N GLN A 118 -12.14 -17.61 -17.98
CA GLN A 118 -13.27 -16.73 -18.31
C GLN A 118 -12.86 -15.26 -18.45
N TYR A 119 -11.67 -14.91 -17.96
CA TYR A 119 -11.10 -13.58 -17.98
C TYR A 119 -9.88 -13.49 -18.90
N GLU A 120 -9.67 -14.46 -19.79
CA GLU A 120 -8.49 -14.58 -20.65
C GLU A 120 -7.15 -14.60 -19.87
N LEU A 121 -7.22 -15.00 -18.60
CA LEU A 121 -6.05 -15.21 -17.75
C LEU A 121 -5.66 -16.68 -17.74
N SER A 122 -4.36 -16.93 -17.63
CA SER A 122 -3.79 -18.27 -17.51
C SER A 122 -2.75 -18.30 -16.41
N PHE A 123 -2.63 -19.45 -15.74
CA PHE A 123 -1.54 -19.68 -14.80
C PHE A 123 -0.26 -20.04 -15.55
N ASN A 124 0.88 -19.85 -14.91
CA ASN A 124 2.13 -20.40 -15.40
C ASN A 124 2.26 -21.87 -14.96
N ASP A 125 2.06 -22.79 -15.90
CA ASP A 125 2.07 -24.23 -15.63
C ASP A 125 3.36 -24.70 -14.93
N SER A 126 4.50 -24.06 -15.21
CA SER A 126 5.80 -24.42 -14.61
C SER A 126 5.93 -24.05 -13.13
N LYS A 127 5.13 -23.08 -12.66
CA LYS A 127 5.15 -22.55 -11.30
C LYS A 127 3.98 -23.01 -10.44
N PHE A 128 3.05 -23.77 -11.03
CA PHE A 128 1.93 -24.36 -10.32
C PHE A 128 2.38 -25.56 -9.48
N GLN A 129 2.75 -25.33 -8.21
CA GLN A 129 3.38 -26.34 -7.35
C GLN A 129 2.63 -26.58 -6.03
N ILE A 130 2.49 -27.85 -5.65
CA ILE A 130 1.98 -28.26 -4.33
C ILE A 130 3.13 -28.83 -3.52
N TYR A 131 3.54 -28.11 -2.47
CA TYR A 131 4.57 -28.53 -1.53
C TYR A 131 3.95 -28.90 -0.17
N LYS A 132 4.69 -29.72 0.60
CA LYS A 132 4.40 -30.01 2.02
C LYS A 132 5.37 -29.23 2.89
N GLY A 133 4.90 -28.66 4.01
CA GLY A 133 5.72 -27.95 5.00
C GLY A 133 5.58 -26.42 4.94
N PHE A 134 6.33 -25.73 5.80
CA PHE A 134 6.36 -24.26 5.90
C PHE A 134 7.47 -23.69 5.02
N GLU A 135 7.21 -22.56 4.37
CA GLU A 135 8.19 -21.84 3.57
C GLU A 135 9.16 -21.05 4.47
N ILE A 136 10.43 -20.98 4.08
CA ILE A 136 11.44 -20.17 4.77
C ILE A 136 11.15 -18.69 4.47
N GLN A 137 10.54 -17.99 5.41
CA GLN A 137 10.31 -16.55 5.28
C GLN A 137 11.61 -15.76 5.53
N LYS A 138 11.85 -14.72 4.74
CA LYS A 138 12.86 -13.71 5.06
C LYS A 138 12.41 -12.93 6.31
N GLN A 139 12.92 -13.31 7.47
CA GLN A 139 12.55 -12.73 8.76
C GLN A 139 13.48 -11.58 9.14
N ALA A 140 12.96 -10.65 9.94
CA ALA A 140 13.77 -9.59 10.54
C ALA A 140 14.66 -10.15 11.66
N HIS A 141 15.92 -9.74 11.70
CA HIS A 141 16.92 -10.17 12.67
C HIS A 141 17.15 -9.09 13.75
N LEU A 142 16.07 -8.68 14.44
CA LEU A 142 16.12 -7.63 15.47
C LEU A 142 17.09 -7.95 16.62
N ASP A 143 17.37 -9.22 16.87
CA ASP A 143 18.29 -9.67 17.92
C ASP A 143 19.74 -9.22 17.68
N ARG A 144 20.12 -8.94 16.42
CA ARG A 144 21.45 -8.41 16.06
C ARG A 144 21.62 -6.93 16.43
N TYR A 145 20.54 -6.25 16.79
CA TYR A 145 20.50 -4.80 17.02
C TYR A 145 19.89 -4.48 18.39
N PRO A 146 20.58 -4.80 19.51
CA PRO A 146 20.03 -4.67 20.86
C PRO A 146 19.64 -3.23 21.24
N VAL A 147 20.32 -2.24 20.66
CA VAL A 147 19.98 -0.80 20.80
C VAL A 147 18.55 -0.50 20.32
N ILE A 148 18.03 -1.24 19.33
CA ILE A 148 16.64 -1.07 18.89
C ILE A 148 15.67 -1.60 19.94
N LYS A 149 16.00 -2.69 20.64
CA LYS A 149 15.09 -3.27 21.65
C LYS A 149 14.80 -2.27 22.77
N THR A 150 15.77 -1.46 23.18
CA THR A 150 15.57 -0.42 24.20
C THR A 150 14.79 0.79 23.65
N LEU A 151 14.99 1.15 22.37
CA LEU A 151 14.28 2.24 21.71
C LEU A 151 12.83 1.89 21.28
N THR A 152 12.46 0.61 21.32
CA THR A 152 11.19 0.15 20.74
C THR A 152 10.36 -0.73 21.68
N LYS A 153 10.85 -1.05 22.88
CA LYS A 153 10.08 -1.73 23.93
C LYS A 153 9.88 -0.79 25.12
N GLY A 154 8.63 -0.61 25.53
CA GLY A 154 8.27 0.22 26.68
C GLY A 154 7.96 1.67 26.34
N HIS A 155 7.88 2.50 27.38
CA HIS A 155 7.57 3.92 27.30
C HIS A 155 8.85 4.74 27.42
N ILE A 156 9.16 5.54 26.40
CA ILE A 156 10.31 6.44 26.37
C ILE A 156 9.83 7.83 26.80
N SER A 157 10.16 8.19 28.04
CA SER A 157 9.79 9.46 28.66
C SER A 157 10.41 10.67 27.97
N GLN A 158 11.60 10.51 27.39
CA GLN A 158 12.31 11.56 26.68
C GLN A 158 13.26 10.97 25.62
N PHE A 159 12.89 11.08 24.35
CA PHE A 159 13.72 10.69 23.21
C PHE A 159 14.64 11.85 22.84
N SER A 160 15.92 11.66 23.15
CA SER A 160 17.01 12.63 23.08
C SER A 160 17.72 12.64 21.73
N PHE A 161 18.73 13.50 21.58
CA PHE A 161 19.55 13.53 20.37
C PHE A 161 20.50 12.33 20.29
N GLU A 162 20.92 11.83 21.45
CA GLU A 162 21.70 10.60 21.60
C GLU A 162 20.89 9.38 21.10
N ASP A 163 19.61 9.30 21.48
CA ASP A 163 18.69 8.26 21.00
C ASP A 163 18.47 8.33 19.49
N TYR A 164 18.30 9.54 18.95
CA TYR A 164 18.24 9.77 17.51
C TYR A 164 19.51 9.28 16.80
N THR A 165 20.68 9.60 17.34
CA THR A 165 21.97 9.21 16.76
C THR A 165 22.11 7.69 16.75
N ALA A 166 21.76 7.04 17.86
CA ALA A 166 21.78 5.58 17.97
C ALA A 166 20.82 4.90 16.97
N LEU A 167 19.61 5.44 16.81
CA LEU A 167 18.66 4.96 15.81
C LEU A 167 19.18 5.15 14.38
N ARG A 168 19.76 6.32 14.09
CA ARG A 168 20.34 6.66 12.79
C ARG A 168 21.45 5.69 12.41
N GLU A 169 22.44 5.50 13.27
CA GLU A 169 23.56 4.58 13.01
C GLU A 169 23.07 3.15 12.83
N THR A 170 22.09 2.73 13.63
CA THR A 170 21.51 1.39 13.48
C THR A 170 20.85 1.20 12.11
N ILE A 171 20.03 2.16 11.67
CA ILE A 171 19.42 2.10 10.34
C ILE A 171 20.51 2.08 9.25
N ILE A 172 21.56 2.90 9.37
CA ILE A 172 22.66 2.91 8.40
C ILE A 172 23.34 1.54 8.31
N ASN A 173 23.66 0.92 9.46
CA ASN A 173 24.32 -0.39 9.50
C ASN A 173 23.44 -1.49 8.91
N VAL A 174 22.15 -1.53 9.26
CA VAL A 174 21.19 -2.48 8.68
C VAL A 174 21.11 -2.35 7.16
N LEU A 175 21.16 -1.12 6.64
CA LEU A 175 21.13 -0.88 5.19
C LEU A 175 22.46 -1.21 4.51
N ALA A 176 23.59 -1.06 5.19
CA ALA A 176 24.90 -1.49 4.70
C ALA A 176 24.97 -3.02 4.57
N GLU A 177 24.37 -3.75 5.51
CA GLU A 177 24.23 -5.21 5.47
C GLU A 177 23.16 -5.71 4.49
N SER A 178 22.43 -4.81 3.81
CA SER A 178 21.30 -5.14 2.95
C SER A 178 20.17 -5.92 3.64
N ASP A 179 20.04 -5.81 4.96
CA ASP A 179 18.98 -6.42 5.75
C ASP A 179 17.69 -5.58 5.71
N ILE A 180 17.06 -5.57 4.54
CA ILE A 180 15.81 -4.86 4.30
C ILE A 180 14.67 -5.30 5.23
N PRO A 181 14.46 -6.61 5.53
CA PRO A 181 13.45 -7.04 6.51
C PRO A 181 13.62 -6.37 7.87
N THR A 182 14.83 -6.30 8.40
CA THR A 182 15.12 -5.65 9.67
C THR A 182 14.88 -4.14 9.62
N ALA A 183 15.28 -3.46 8.54
CA ALA A 183 15.02 -2.03 8.37
C ALA A 183 13.51 -1.72 8.39
N LYS A 184 12.71 -2.52 7.66
CA LYS A 184 11.25 -2.40 7.64
C LYS A 184 10.62 -2.63 9.01
N ALA A 185 11.14 -3.59 9.77
CA ALA A 185 10.69 -3.87 11.13
C ALA A 185 10.98 -2.68 12.06
N ILE A 186 12.21 -2.15 12.06
CA ILE A 186 12.61 -0.97 12.86
C ILE A 186 11.70 0.22 12.59
N LEU A 187 11.50 0.58 11.31
CA LEU A 187 10.62 1.70 10.92
C LEU A 187 9.17 1.48 11.38
N SER A 188 8.67 0.24 11.30
CA SER A 188 7.32 -0.10 11.75
C SER A 188 7.17 0.02 13.27
N MET A 189 8.20 -0.36 14.03
CA MET A 189 8.23 -0.19 15.48
C MET A 189 8.26 1.29 15.87
N VAL A 190 9.14 2.09 15.25
CA VAL A 190 9.21 3.55 15.48
C VAL A 190 7.85 4.21 15.19
N LYS A 191 7.23 3.88 14.05
CA LYS A 191 5.89 4.36 13.69
C LYS A 191 4.87 4.05 14.80
N ASN A 192 4.83 2.82 15.31
CA ASN A 192 3.87 2.41 16.34
C ASN A 192 4.13 3.13 17.67
N GLN A 193 5.40 3.29 18.05
CA GLN A 193 5.82 3.99 19.26
C GLN A 193 5.40 5.47 19.26
N VAL A 194 5.57 6.17 18.13
CA VAL A 194 5.09 7.55 17.96
C VAL A 194 3.56 7.61 17.92
N LYS A 195 2.90 6.70 17.18
CA LYS A 195 1.43 6.65 17.06
C LYS A 195 0.75 6.47 18.41
N ASN A 196 1.29 5.58 19.23
CA ASN A 196 0.74 5.24 20.54
C ASN A 196 1.16 6.24 21.64
N LYS A 197 1.89 7.32 21.28
CA LYS A 197 2.42 8.33 22.21
C LYS A 197 3.32 7.75 23.31
N ASN A 198 3.92 6.59 23.06
CA ASN A 198 4.86 5.95 23.97
C ASN A 198 6.25 6.60 23.91
N VAL A 199 6.49 7.45 22.92
CA VAL A 199 7.73 8.24 22.77
C VAL A 199 7.38 9.72 22.87
N LYS A 200 7.97 10.40 23.85
CA LYS A 200 7.96 11.86 23.92
C LYS A 200 9.32 12.39 23.47
N PHE A 201 9.35 13.15 22.38
CA PHE A 201 10.58 13.78 21.92
C PHE A 201 11.02 14.87 22.90
N LYS A 202 12.32 14.91 23.22
CA LYS A 202 12.92 15.92 24.11
C LYS A 202 12.63 17.33 23.65
N ASP A 203 12.78 17.56 22.34
CA ASP A 203 12.52 18.84 21.71
C ASP A 203 12.20 18.68 20.22
N ASN A 204 11.79 19.79 19.62
CA ASN A 204 11.43 19.88 18.21
C ASN A 204 12.61 19.62 17.25
N LYS A 205 13.87 19.88 17.67
CA LYS A 205 15.05 19.65 16.84
C LYS A 205 15.28 18.16 16.62
N VAL A 206 15.02 17.33 17.63
CA VAL A 206 15.13 15.86 17.50
C VAL A 206 14.13 15.33 16.48
N VAL A 207 12.87 15.78 16.53
CA VAL A 207 11.83 15.41 15.54
C VAL A 207 12.27 15.81 14.14
N ILE A 208 12.68 17.07 13.95
CA ILE A 208 13.10 17.58 12.65
C ILE A 208 14.29 16.77 12.13
N SER A 209 15.30 16.50 12.95
CA SER A 209 16.49 15.73 12.56
C SER A 209 16.14 14.33 12.09
N LEU A 210 15.27 13.63 12.84
CA LEU A 210 14.77 12.31 12.44
C LEU A 210 14.02 12.36 11.11
N MET A 211 13.12 13.34 10.91
CA MET A 211 12.35 13.46 9.67
C MET A 211 13.26 13.75 8.47
N LEU A 212 14.23 14.66 8.60
CA LEU A 212 15.19 14.97 7.55
C LEU A 212 16.02 13.75 7.16
N PHE A 213 16.50 12.99 8.15
CA PHE A 213 17.23 11.75 7.91
C PHE A 213 16.38 10.74 7.13
N LEU A 214 15.14 10.50 7.59
CA LEU A 214 14.23 9.55 6.95
C LEU A 214 13.88 9.96 5.51
N ILE A 215 13.61 11.24 5.27
CA ILE A 215 13.36 11.77 3.91
C ILE A 215 14.54 11.41 2.99
N LYS A 216 15.78 11.68 3.42
CA LYS A 216 16.98 11.35 2.63
C LYS A 216 17.13 9.85 2.37
N ILE A 217 16.88 9.00 3.36
CA ILE A 217 16.95 7.54 3.19
C ILE A 217 15.92 7.05 2.15
N THR A 218 14.77 7.73 2.02
CA THR A 218 13.75 7.37 1.03
C THR A 218 14.30 7.36 -0.38
N TYR A 219 15.21 8.29 -0.70
CA TYR A 219 15.78 8.41 -2.04
C TYR A 219 16.98 7.50 -2.23
N VAL A 220 17.75 7.25 -1.16
CA VAL A 220 18.92 6.35 -1.20
C VAL A 220 18.47 4.88 -1.25
N LYS A 221 17.37 4.52 -0.59
CA LYS A 221 16.79 3.18 -0.57
C LYS A 221 15.28 3.24 -0.83
N PRO A 222 14.85 3.45 -2.09
CA PRO A 222 13.44 3.56 -2.47
C PRO A 222 12.56 2.43 -1.95
N ILE A 223 13.09 1.20 -1.84
CA ILE A 223 12.34 0.05 -1.28
C ILE A 223 11.74 0.27 0.12
N LEU A 224 12.17 1.31 0.84
CA LEU A 224 11.66 1.68 2.17
C LEU A 224 10.67 2.84 2.18
N PHE A 225 10.37 3.49 1.03
CA PHE A 225 9.55 4.71 0.98
C PHE A 225 8.26 4.58 1.79
N MET A 226 7.56 3.43 1.67
CA MET A 226 6.27 3.23 2.30
C MET A 226 6.38 3.24 3.83
N HIS A 227 7.38 2.56 4.38
CA HIS A 227 7.58 2.49 5.81
C HIS A 227 8.03 3.84 6.36
N ILE A 228 8.90 4.55 5.63
CA ILE A 228 9.38 5.88 6.00
C ILE A 228 8.24 6.90 5.99
N TYR A 229 7.49 7.02 4.90
CA TYR A 229 6.40 7.98 4.81
C TYR A 229 5.27 7.69 5.80
N LYS A 230 5.06 6.43 6.21
CA LYS A 230 4.19 6.09 7.34
C LYS A 230 4.69 6.66 8.67
N VAL A 231 6.00 6.59 8.95
CA VAL A 231 6.60 7.22 10.14
C VAL A 231 6.42 8.74 10.08
N ILE A 232 6.74 9.36 8.94
CA ILE A 232 6.61 10.81 8.74
C ILE A 232 5.16 11.26 8.95
N SER A 233 4.20 10.55 8.36
CA SER A 233 2.77 10.88 8.49
C SER A 233 2.30 10.85 9.94
N VAL A 234 2.73 9.85 10.72
CA VAL A 234 2.38 9.77 12.14
C VAL A 234 3.04 10.90 12.93
N ALA A 235 4.33 11.15 12.72
CA ALA A 235 5.05 12.23 13.40
C ALA A 235 4.40 13.61 13.12
N VAL A 236 4.04 13.87 11.86
CA VAL A 236 3.31 15.07 11.42
C VAL A 236 1.98 15.22 12.14
N SER A 237 1.23 14.14 12.32
CA SER A 237 -0.09 14.17 12.98
C SER A 237 -0.03 14.53 14.46
N THR A 238 1.12 14.26 15.11
CA THR A 238 1.37 14.54 16.52
C THR A 238 2.17 15.83 16.75
N ALA A 239 2.68 16.45 15.69
CA ALA A 239 3.59 17.60 15.78
C ALA A 239 2.85 18.94 15.91
N ILE A 240 3.48 19.89 16.61
CA ILE A 240 3.03 21.28 16.64
C ILE A 240 3.12 21.93 15.24
N PRO A 241 2.35 23.00 14.95
CA PRO A 241 2.32 23.61 13.63
C PRO A 241 3.68 24.04 13.07
N ALA A 242 4.58 24.56 13.91
CA ALA A 242 5.92 24.99 13.49
C ALA A 242 6.78 23.83 12.99
N VAL A 243 6.77 22.69 13.69
CA VAL A 243 7.49 21.48 13.29
C VAL A 243 6.88 20.90 12.03
N ARG A 244 5.54 20.83 11.96
CA ARG A 244 4.84 20.37 10.77
C ARG A 244 5.20 21.19 9.53
N HIS A 245 5.22 22.52 9.66
CA HIS A 245 5.61 23.41 8.57
C HIS A 245 7.05 23.18 8.12
N LYS A 246 7.99 22.95 9.05
CA LYS A 246 9.39 22.66 8.71
C LYS A 246 9.56 21.33 7.96
N ILE A 247 8.82 20.30 8.36
CA ILE A 247 8.78 19.01 7.64
C ILE A 247 8.21 19.22 6.24
N TRP A 248 7.07 19.92 6.14
CA TRP A 248 6.44 20.24 4.86
C TRP A 248 7.36 21.03 3.93
N SER A 249 8.03 22.07 4.44
CA SER A 249 8.94 22.90 3.63
C SER A 249 10.12 22.09 3.10
N THR A 250 10.59 21.12 3.88
CA THR A 250 11.67 20.23 3.44
C THR A 250 11.17 19.33 2.33
N LEU A 251 10.05 18.62 2.53
CA LEU A 251 9.47 17.78 1.49
C LEU A 251 9.24 18.60 0.21
N PHE A 252 8.67 19.80 0.32
CA PHE A 252 8.36 20.65 -0.83
C PHE A 252 9.61 21.11 -1.60
N ALA A 253 10.75 21.28 -0.93
CA ALA A 253 12.01 21.61 -1.59
C ALA A 253 12.53 20.46 -2.47
N GLU A 254 12.14 19.22 -2.18
CA GLU A 254 12.54 18.02 -2.95
C GLU A 254 11.62 17.76 -4.15
N LEU A 255 10.60 18.59 -4.40
CA LEU A 255 9.56 18.35 -5.42
C LEU A 255 10.16 18.12 -6.81
N ASP A 256 11.07 19.00 -7.22
CA ASP A 256 11.68 18.89 -8.54
C ASP A 256 12.51 17.61 -8.70
N TYR A 257 13.31 17.28 -7.68
CA TYR A 257 14.13 16.07 -7.68
C TYR A 257 13.28 14.79 -7.75
N ILE A 258 12.15 14.77 -7.04
CA ILE A 258 11.22 13.62 -7.06
C ILE A 258 10.61 13.43 -8.43
N GLU A 259 10.13 14.50 -9.06
CA GLU A 259 9.56 14.43 -10.39
C GLU A 259 10.61 13.99 -11.42
N ASP A 260 11.83 14.52 -11.34
CA ASP A 260 12.87 14.24 -12.32
C ASP A 260 13.45 12.82 -12.18
N SER A 261 13.46 12.27 -10.94
CA SER A 261 14.13 11.00 -10.65
C SER A 261 13.19 9.82 -10.40
N PHE A 262 11.92 10.09 -10.07
CA PHE A 262 10.97 9.08 -9.59
C PHE A 262 9.56 9.24 -10.18
N SER A 263 9.39 9.94 -11.31
CA SER A 263 8.09 10.06 -12.00
C SER A 263 7.41 8.71 -12.19
N ASP A 264 6.11 8.66 -11.94
CA ASP A 264 5.21 7.51 -12.12
C ASP A 264 5.58 6.29 -11.28
N THR A 265 6.34 6.50 -10.20
CA THR A 265 6.68 5.44 -9.23
C THR A 265 5.80 5.51 -7.98
N ASP A 266 5.76 4.40 -7.23
CA ASP A 266 5.08 4.37 -5.93
C ASP A 266 5.72 5.34 -4.93
N LEU A 267 7.02 5.62 -5.07
CA LEU A 267 7.71 6.58 -4.22
C LEU A 267 7.14 7.98 -4.41
N GLU A 268 6.89 8.40 -5.66
CA GLU A 268 6.29 9.69 -5.98
C GLU A 268 4.88 9.81 -5.37
N VAL A 269 4.07 8.75 -5.48
CA VAL A 269 2.73 8.70 -4.87
C VAL A 269 2.80 8.89 -3.35
N TRP A 270 3.67 8.15 -2.67
CA TRP A 270 3.82 8.28 -1.22
C TRP A 270 4.46 9.60 -0.79
N TYR A 271 5.31 10.19 -1.63
CA TYR A 271 5.87 11.52 -1.43
C TYR A 271 4.77 12.58 -1.43
N PHE A 272 3.90 12.58 -2.45
CA PHE A 272 2.76 13.51 -2.50
C PHE A 272 1.77 13.27 -1.35
N TYR A 273 1.57 12.01 -0.93
CA TYR A 273 0.78 11.69 0.26
C TYR A 273 1.37 12.35 1.52
N ALA A 274 2.67 12.22 1.75
CA ALA A 274 3.34 12.82 2.89
C ALA A 274 3.30 14.36 2.86
N LEU A 275 3.51 14.97 1.68
CA LEU A 275 3.33 16.40 1.45
C LEU A 275 1.91 16.87 1.80
N GLY A 276 0.89 16.14 1.34
CA GLY A 276 -0.52 16.44 1.60
C GLY A 276 -0.85 16.36 3.09
N LYS A 277 -0.31 15.36 3.80
CA LYS A 277 -0.50 15.19 5.25
C LYS A 277 0.21 16.26 6.07
N ALA A 278 1.41 16.67 5.68
CA ALA A 278 2.16 17.73 6.35
C ALA A 278 1.58 19.13 6.06
N GLY A 279 1.00 19.34 4.88
CA GLY A 279 0.51 20.63 4.42
C GLY A 279 -0.82 21.08 5.04
N THR A 280 -0.95 22.39 5.21
CA THR A 280 -2.23 23.11 5.30
C THR A 280 -2.94 23.14 3.94
N SER A 281 -4.22 23.52 3.90
CA SER A 281 -4.97 23.63 2.64
C SER A 281 -4.31 24.57 1.64
N LYS A 282 -3.68 25.66 2.13
CA LYS A 282 -2.95 26.63 1.31
C LYS A 282 -1.68 26.02 0.72
N GLU A 283 -0.92 25.30 1.52
CA GLU A 283 0.30 24.60 1.11
C GLU A 283 0.00 23.48 0.11
N THR A 284 -1.06 22.71 0.33
CA THR A 284 -1.53 21.71 -0.63
C THR A 284 -1.91 22.35 -1.97
N SER A 285 -2.61 23.49 -1.94
CA SER A 285 -2.91 24.26 -3.16
C SER A 285 -1.64 24.68 -3.91
N LYS A 286 -0.60 25.08 -3.17
CA LYS A 286 0.69 25.48 -3.76
C LYS A 286 1.39 24.32 -4.45
N ILE A 287 1.42 23.14 -3.83
CA ILE A 287 1.94 21.90 -4.45
C ILE A 287 1.21 21.61 -5.76
N PHE A 288 -0.13 21.64 -5.71
CA PHE A 288 -0.96 21.38 -6.87
C PHE A 288 -0.63 22.32 -8.04
N SER A 289 -0.57 23.63 -7.78
CA SER A 289 -0.23 24.62 -8.81
C SER A 289 1.18 24.43 -9.37
N ALA A 290 2.16 24.10 -8.52
CA ALA A 290 3.54 23.85 -8.95
C ALA A 290 3.63 22.64 -9.88
N TYR A 291 3.10 21.50 -9.45
CA TYR A 291 3.14 20.25 -10.23
C TYR A 291 2.31 20.35 -11.52
N LYS A 292 1.11 20.97 -11.48
CA LYS A 292 0.29 21.18 -12.68
C LYS A 292 1.02 22.00 -13.74
N LYS A 293 1.77 23.04 -13.32
CA LYS A 293 2.57 23.87 -14.22
C LYS A 293 3.68 23.05 -14.89
N LYS A 294 4.31 22.12 -14.17
CA LYS A 294 5.41 21.29 -14.65
C LYS A 294 4.94 20.19 -15.61
N LYS A 295 3.91 19.43 -15.26
CA LYS A 295 3.34 18.31 -16.07
C LYS A 295 2.48 18.75 -17.27
N LYS A 296 2.50 20.03 -17.66
CA LYS A 296 1.72 20.59 -18.80
C LYS A 296 0.23 20.20 -18.83
N GLN A 297 -0.36 19.88 -17.67
CA GLN A 297 -1.76 19.46 -17.50
C GLN A 297 -2.15 18.10 -18.11
N THR A 298 -1.22 17.31 -18.65
CA THR A 298 -1.55 16.05 -19.36
C THR A 298 -1.41 14.81 -18.48
N ASP A 299 -0.51 14.83 -17.50
CA ASP A 299 -0.25 13.69 -16.60
C ASP A 299 -0.32 14.14 -15.12
N LEU A 300 -1.56 14.23 -14.62
CA LEU A 300 -1.85 14.58 -13.23
C LEU A 300 -2.16 13.34 -12.38
N SER A 301 -1.81 12.15 -12.88
CA SER A 301 -2.18 10.84 -12.36
C SER A 301 -1.79 10.70 -10.89
N VAL A 302 -0.57 11.10 -10.52
CA VAL A 302 -0.11 11.06 -9.14
C VAL A 302 -0.83 12.08 -8.24
N LEU A 303 -1.16 13.27 -8.73
CA LEU A 303 -1.96 14.24 -7.96
C LEU A 303 -3.41 13.78 -7.75
N VAL A 304 -4.00 13.14 -8.77
CA VAL A 304 -5.31 12.49 -8.71
C VAL A 304 -5.29 11.34 -7.70
N LEU A 305 -4.20 10.57 -7.68
CA LEU A 305 -4.00 9.37 -6.87
C LEU A 305 -3.33 9.61 -5.52
N THR A 306 -2.96 10.86 -5.20
CA THR A 306 -2.72 11.27 -3.82
C THR A 306 -3.95 11.11 -2.93
N VAL A 307 -5.10 10.81 -3.55
CA VAL A 307 -6.41 10.53 -2.99
C VAL A 307 -6.71 11.50 -1.85
N LEU A 308 -7.37 12.59 -2.25
CA LEU A 308 -7.90 13.65 -1.39
C LEU A 308 -6.84 14.67 -0.93
N LEU A 309 -6.44 15.56 -1.85
CA LEU A 309 -6.33 17.00 -1.50
C LEU A 309 -7.43 17.29 -0.46
N LYS A 310 -7.13 17.92 0.68
CA LYS A 310 -8.06 17.98 1.85
C LYS A 310 -9.52 18.09 1.40
N GLN A 311 -10.38 17.11 1.76
CA GLN A 311 -11.71 16.78 1.20
C GLN A 311 -12.64 17.97 0.81
N HIS A 312 -12.36 19.19 1.24
CA HIS A 312 -13.10 20.42 0.97
C HIS A 312 -12.30 21.52 0.23
N SER A 313 -11.13 21.21 -0.34
CA SER A 313 -10.31 22.19 -1.05
C SER A 313 -10.94 22.61 -2.38
N LYS A 314 -10.80 23.90 -2.74
CA LYS A 314 -11.34 24.48 -3.98
C LYS A 314 -10.78 23.77 -5.22
N GLN A 315 -9.55 23.27 -5.14
CA GLN A 315 -8.83 22.56 -6.20
C GLN A 315 -9.50 21.23 -6.57
N ILE A 316 -10.09 20.50 -5.61
CA ILE A 316 -10.89 19.29 -5.90
C ILE A 316 -12.12 19.68 -6.73
N LYS A 317 -12.77 20.80 -6.39
CA LYS A 317 -13.97 21.26 -7.09
C LYS A 317 -13.67 21.69 -8.52
N GLU A 318 -12.48 22.19 -8.81
CA GLU A 318 -12.04 22.54 -10.17
C GLU A 318 -11.66 21.30 -11.01
N LEU A 319 -11.27 20.18 -10.39
CA LEU A 319 -11.10 18.88 -11.07
C LEU A 319 -12.42 18.11 -11.32
N ASN A 320 -13.57 18.67 -10.91
CA ASN A 320 -14.88 18.01 -11.04
C ASN A 320 -15.34 17.90 -12.49
N TYR A 321 -15.02 16.75 -13.09
CA TYR A 321 -15.96 15.86 -13.78
C TYR A 321 -15.50 14.38 -13.75
N LYS A 322 -14.24 14.09 -13.35
CA LYS A 322 -13.66 12.73 -13.37
C LYS A 322 -13.33 12.08 -12.00
N LEU A 323 -13.46 12.80 -10.89
CA LEU A 323 -12.81 12.43 -9.61
C LEU A 323 -13.74 12.07 -8.44
N LEU A 324 -15.05 12.26 -8.58
CA LEU A 324 -15.99 12.22 -7.44
C LEU A 324 -16.28 10.83 -6.87
N VAL A 325 -15.68 9.78 -7.44
CA VAL A 325 -16.04 8.39 -7.17
C VAL A 325 -15.13 7.70 -6.15
N TRP A 326 -13.88 8.13 -6.03
CA TRP A 326 -12.87 7.44 -5.20
C TRP A 326 -13.08 7.52 -3.68
N GLN A 327 -14.06 8.30 -3.19
CA GLN A 327 -14.42 8.31 -1.76
C GLN A 327 -14.84 6.93 -1.24
N ILE A 328 -15.30 6.03 -2.11
CA ILE A 328 -15.81 4.71 -1.74
C ILE A 328 -14.67 3.73 -1.39
N VAL A 329 -13.52 3.80 -2.07
CA VAL A 329 -12.43 2.82 -1.92
C VAL A 329 -11.54 3.09 -0.68
N VAL A 330 -11.42 4.35 -0.26
CA VAL A 330 -10.65 4.71 0.94
C VAL A 330 -11.32 4.18 2.22
N GLN A 331 -12.66 4.14 2.24
CA GLN A 331 -13.42 3.64 3.38
C GLN A 331 -13.20 2.12 3.58
N THR A 332 -13.02 1.36 2.50
CA THR A 332 -12.77 -0.08 2.54
C THR A 332 -11.33 -0.45 2.92
N GLN A 333 -10.32 0.34 2.54
CA GLN A 333 -8.93 0.08 2.97
C GLN A 333 -8.63 0.48 4.43
N ILE A 334 -9.36 1.44 5.01
CA ILE A 334 -9.18 1.79 6.43
C ILE A 334 -9.79 0.73 7.35
N ASN A 335 -10.81 -0.01 6.88
CA ASN A 335 -11.49 -1.05 7.66
C ASN A 335 -10.88 -2.46 7.52
N THR A 336 -9.95 -2.69 6.59
CA THR A 336 -9.25 -3.99 6.45
C THR A 336 -7.97 -4.09 7.31
N GLY A 337 -7.71 -3.09 8.14
CA GLY A 337 -6.72 -3.15 9.22
C GLY A 337 -7.22 -3.85 10.49
N GLN A 338 -8.04 -4.90 10.37
CA GLN A 338 -8.36 -5.78 11.50
C GLN A 338 -7.56 -7.08 11.42
N GLU A 339 -6.87 -7.33 12.53
CA GLU A 339 -6.20 -8.57 12.86
C GLU A 339 -7.14 -9.75 12.66
N PHE A 340 -6.73 -10.75 11.87
CA PHE A 340 -7.28 -12.09 11.99
C PHE A 340 -6.76 -12.69 13.31
N LEU A 341 -7.42 -12.35 14.42
CA LEU A 341 -7.31 -13.08 15.67
C LEU A 341 -8.18 -14.33 15.57
N ASN A 342 -7.50 -15.46 15.68
CA ASN A 342 -8.06 -16.79 15.85
C ASN A 342 -8.97 -16.85 17.09
N PRO A 343 -10.29 -17.14 16.99
CA PRO A 343 -11.17 -17.21 18.16
C PRO A 343 -11.18 -18.57 18.86
N ASN A 344 -10.33 -19.54 18.52
CA ASN A 344 -10.37 -20.86 19.17
C ASN A 344 -9.09 -21.18 19.96
N GLY A 345 -8.95 -20.54 21.12
CA GLY A 345 -8.38 -21.16 22.32
C GLY A 345 -9.53 -21.81 23.09
N GLY A 346 -9.76 -23.10 22.89
CA GLY A 346 -10.96 -23.78 23.40
C GLY A 346 -10.96 -24.06 24.90
N SER A 347 -12.15 -24.14 25.50
CA SER A 347 -12.73 -25.39 26.05
C SER A 347 -14.19 -25.22 26.49
N LEU A 348 -15.05 -26.11 25.97
CA LEU A 348 -16.20 -26.77 26.61
C LEU A 348 -17.05 -26.00 27.66
N SER A 349 -18.35 -25.84 27.37
CA SER A 349 -19.45 -26.59 28.04
C SER A 349 -20.82 -25.96 27.77
N GLN A 350 -21.80 -26.80 27.36
CA GLN A 350 -23.23 -26.81 27.75
C GLN A 350 -24.08 -25.55 27.43
N ASN A 351 -25.38 -25.57 27.10
CA ASN A 351 -26.42 -26.58 26.97
C ASN A 351 -27.59 -25.92 26.21
N PHE A 352 -28.47 -26.78 25.70
CA PHE A 352 -29.77 -26.54 25.07
C PHE A 352 -30.62 -25.36 25.59
N GLY A 353 -31.39 -24.79 24.66
CA GLY A 353 -32.52 -23.88 24.87
C GLY A 353 -33.05 -23.39 23.54
#